data_AF-A0A7X1DM47-F1
#
_entry.id   AF-A0A7X1DM47-F1
#
_cell.length_a   1.000
_cell.length_b   1.000
_cell.length_c   1.000
_cell.angle_alpha   90.00
_cell.angle_beta   90.00
_cell.angle_gamma   90.00
#
_symmetry.space_group_name_H-M   'P 1'
#
loop_
_entity.id
_entity.type
_entity.pdbx_description
1 polymer ?
#
loop_
_entity_poly.entity_id
_entity_poly.type
_entity_poly.pdbx_seq_one_letter_code
_entity_poly.pdbx_strand_id
1 'polypeptide(L)'
;MRIFCGIMSIQAGFIGALAEILSPDSKKNNLFMIPEDLAASSGYLMSLAMILAGILIICAYRNDFLIFMALVLWLFGLIFGLIFTPSYSGFYFRPIVCLISFLMGLFIFTDYTRHQDTSEER
;
A
#
# COMPACT_ATOMS: atom_id res chain seq x y z
N MET A 1 6.51 14.00 -7.19
CA MET A 1 6.58 12.83 -6.28
C MET A 1 5.29 12.00 -6.22
N ARG A 2 4.09 12.60 -6.16
CA ARG A 2 2.79 11.88 -6.08
C ARG A 2 2.59 10.80 -7.14
N ILE A 3 2.76 11.17 -8.41
CA ILE A 3 2.55 10.26 -9.56
C ILE A 3 3.50 9.05 -9.48
N PHE A 4 4.77 9.28 -9.14
CA PHE A 4 5.75 8.22 -8.96
C PHE A 4 5.36 7.25 -7.83
N CYS A 5 4.96 7.79 -6.67
CA CYS A 5 4.50 6.99 -5.53
C CYS A 5 3.25 6.16 -5.88
N GLY A 6 2.30 6.77 -6.58
CA GLY A 6 1.10 6.07 -7.04
C GLY A 6 1.39 4.95 -8.03
N ILE A 7 2.22 5.20 -9.04
CA ILE A 7 2.62 4.17 -10.03
C ILE A 7 3.36 3.02 -9.34
N MET A 8 4.28 3.32 -8.41
CA MET A 8 5.02 2.30 -7.66
C MET A 8 4.07 1.42 -6.83
N SER A 9 3.09 2.03 -6.16
CA SER A 9 2.06 1.31 -5.38
C SER A 9 1.21 0.40 -6.29
N ILE A 10 0.77 0.91 -7.44
CA ILE A 10 -0.01 0.13 -8.42
C ILE A 10 0.80 -1.06 -8.95
N GLN A 11 2.06 -0.82 -9.35
CA GLN A 11 2.94 -1.88 -9.84
C GLN A 11 3.17 -2.97 -8.81
N ALA A 12 3.43 -2.60 -7.55
CA ALA A 12 3.60 -3.57 -6.48
C ALA A 12 2.31 -4.34 -6.16
N GLY A 13 1.14 -3.68 -6.24
CA GLY A 13 -0.15 -4.35 -6.13
C GLY A 13 -0.38 -5.40 -7.22
N PHE A 14 -0.06 -5.07 -8.48
CA PHE A 14 -0.15 -5.99 -9.62
C PHE A 14 0.85 -7.15 -9.54
N ILE A 15 2.11 -6.86 -9.26
CA ILE A 15 3.14 -7.90 -9.06
C ILE A 15 2.75 -8.82 -7.92
N GLY A 16 2.22 -8.24 -6.84
CA GLY A 16 1.67 -8.98 -5.72
C GLY A 16 0.59 -9.96 -6.17
N ALA A 17 -0.45 -9.48 -6.84
CA ALA A 17 -1.56 -10.30 -7.29
C ALA A 17 -1.13 -11.41 -8.26
N LEU A 18 -0.20 -11.10 -9.19
CA LEU A 18 0.38 -12.07 -10.10
C LEU A 18 1.17 -13.16 -9.37
N ALA A 19 1.98 -12.79 -8.38
CA ALA A 19 2.72 -13.76 -7.58
C ALA A 19 1.80 -14.73 -6.83
N GLU A 20 0.63 -14.25 -6.40
CA GLU A 20 -0.40 -15.08 -5.73
C GLU A 20 -1.04 -16.09 -6.69
N ILE A 21 -1.31 -15.68 -7.94
CA ILE A 21 -1.87 -16.53 -8.99
C ILE A 21 -0.85 -17.59 -9.46
N LEU A 22 0.42 -17.20 -9.57
CA LEU A 22 1.50 -18.07 -10.06
C LEU A 22 2.00 -19.06 -9.01
N SER A 23 1.76 -18.82 -7.73
CA SER A 23 2.32 -19.61 -6.63
C SER A 23 1.24 -20.18 -5.69
N PRO A 24 0.28 -20.98 -6.19
CA PRO A 24 -0.79 -21.54 -5.36
C PRO A 24 -0.27 -22.56 -4.32
N ASP A 25 0.73 -23.37 -4.68
CA ASP A 25 1.28 -24.47 -3.85
C ASP A 25 2.53 -24.10 -3.03
N SER A 26 2.94 -22.83 -3.05
CA SER A 26 4.09 -22.40 -2.25
C SER A 26 3.73 -22.48 -0.78
N LYS A 27 4.55 -23.15 0.05
CA LYS A 27 4.35 -23.22 1.51
C LYS A 27 4.15 -21.81 2.07
N LYS A 28 2.89 -21.46 2.35
CA LYS A 28 2.48 -20.17 2.90
C LYS A 28 2.86 -20.15 4.38
N ASN A 29 4.15 -20.01 4.66
CA ASN A 29 4.64 -19.81 6.02
C ASN A 29 4.21 -18.41 6.47
N ASN A 30 3.08 -18.36 7.18
CA ASN A 30 2.58 -17.15 7.85
C ASN A 30 3.26 -17.01 9.21
N LEU A 31 3.58 -15.77 9.62
CA LEU A 31 4.21 -15.46 10.90
C LEU A 31 3.40 -15.98 12.12
N PHE A 32 2.08 -16.15 11.94
CA PHE A 32 1.14 -16.62 12.96
C PHE A 32 0.45 -17.94 12.61
N MET A 33 0.92 -18.68 11.59
CA MET A 33 0.34 -19.98 11.20
C MET A 33 -1.19 -19.91 10.93
N ILE A 34 -1.61 -18.80 10.32
CA ILE A 34 -3.01 -18.51 9.94
C ILE A 34 -3.42 -19.42 8.77
N PRO A 35 -4.68 -19.91 8.73
CA PRO A 35 -5.19 -20.77 7.65
C PRO A 35 -4.96 -20.19 6.25
N GLU A 36 -4.59 -21.07 5.31
CA GLU A 36 -4.13 -20.71 3.96
C GLU A 36 -5.18 -19.96 3.13
N ASP A 37 -6.47 -20.22 3.38
CA ASP A 37 -7.59 -19.52 2.75
C ASP A 37 -7.69 -18.05 3.17
N LEU A 38 -7.48 -17.77 4.46
CA LEU A 38 -7.46 -16.39 4.98
C LEU A 38 -6.24 -15.64 4.47
N ALA A 39 -5.09 -16.32 4.39
CA ALA A 39 -3.85 -15.74 3.88
C ALA A 39 -4.00 -15.34 2.41
N ALA A 40 -4.56 -16.22 1.57
CA ALA A 40 -4.83 -15.93 0.16
C ALA A 40 -5.81 -14.77 -0.02
N SER A 41 -6.92 -14.79 0.73
CA SER A 41 -7.92 -13.72 0.68
C SER A 41 -7.33 -12.37 1.09
N SER A 42 -6.51 -12.35 2.14
CA SER A 42 -5.81 -11.15 2.60
C SER A 42 -4.81 -10.62 1.58
N GLY A 43 -4.13 -11.50 0.86
CA GLY A 43 -3.20 -11.14 -0.20
C GLY A 43 -3.89 -10.41 -1.35
N TYR A 44 -5.01 -10.92 -1.85
CA TYR A 44 -5.82 -10.24 -2.86
C TYR A 44 -6.37 -8.90 -2.36
N LEU A 45 -6.89 -8.86 -1.13
CA LEU A 45 -7.41 -7.64 -0.51
C LEU A 45 -6.31 -6.56 -0.42
N MET A 46 -5.09 -6.96 -0.04
CA MET A 46 -3.94 -6.08 0.05
C MET A 46 -3.53 -5.52 -1.32
N SER A 47 -3.43 -6.37 -2.34
CA SER A 47 -3.13 -5.93 -3.70
C SER A 47 -4.16 -4.92 -4.21
N LEU A 48 -5.45 -5.16 -3.92
CA LEU A 48 -6.53 -4.25 -4.27
C LEU A 48 -6.41 -2.91 -3.52
N ALA A 49 -6.13 -2.94 -2.21
CA ALA A 49 -5.90 -1.74 -1.41
C ALA A 49 -4.72 -0.91 -1.92
N MET A 50 -3.62 -1.55 -2.33
CA MET A 50 -2.44 -0.87 -2.89
C MET A 50 -2.73 -0.19 -4.23
N ILE A 51 -3.53 -0.83 -5.10
CA ILE A 51 -3.95 -0.26 -6.39
C ILE A 51 -4.86 0.94 -6.14
N LEU A 52 -5.88 0.80 -5.28
CA LEU A 52 -6.78 1.90 -4.94
C LEU A 52 -6.05 3.08 -4.31
N ALA A 53 -5.15 2.85 -3.35
CA ALA A 53 -4.33 3.88 -2.74
C ALA A 53 -3.46 4.61 -3.78
N GLY A 54 -2.89 3.85 -4.74
CA GLY A 54 -2.10 4.43 -5.83
C GLY A 54 -2.90 5.30 -6.78
N ILE A 55 -4.15 4.92 -7.10
CA ILE A 55 -5.06 5.74 -7.91
C ILE A 55 -5.46 7.00 -7.13
N LEU A 56 -5.81 6.85 -5.86
CA LEU A 56 -6.22 7.97 -5.00
C LEU A 56 -5.12 9.03 -4.90
N ILE A 57 -3.85 8.64 -4.68
CA ILE A 57 -2.74 9.61 -4.58
C ILE A 57 -2.43 10.29 -5.92
N ILE A 58 -2.67 9.64 -7.06
CA ILE A 58 -2.52 10.24 -8.40
C ILE A 58 -3.64 11.27 -8.62
N CYS A 59 -4.88 10.94 -8.27
CA CYS A 59 -6.03 11.83 -8.41
C CYS A 59 -6.04 12.97 -7.38
N ALA A 60 -5.26 12.88 -6.30
CA ALA A 60 -5.18 13.86 -5.23
C ALA A 60 -4.37 15.11 -5.61
N TYR A 61 -4.76 15.82 -6.67
CA TYR A 61 -4.03 17.01 -7.15
C TYR A 61 -4.13 18.19 -6.16
N ARG A 62 -5.28 18.39 -5.51
CA ARG A 62 -5.52 19.46 -4.51
C ARG A 62 -6.45 19.07 -3.35
N ASN A 63 -6.66 17.78 -3.13
CA ASN A 63 -7.62 17.31 -2.13
C ASN A 63 -6.88 16.56 -1.01
N ASP A 64 -6.79 17.20 0.14
CA ASP A 64 -6.15 16.65 1.35
C ASP A 64 -6.81 15.37 1.81
N PHE A 65 -8.14 15.31 1.67
CA PHE A 65 -8.92 14.14 1.98
C PHE A 65 -8.49 12.91 1.17
N LEU A 66 -8.18 13.07 -0.12
CA LEU A 66 -7.76 11.97 -0.99
C LEU A 66 -6.34 11.49 -0.62
N ILE A 67 -5.45 12.40 -0.25
CA ILE A 67 -4.10 12.07 0.23
C ILE A 67 -4.19 11.32 1.57
N PHE A 68 -5.01 11.81 2.50
CA PHE A 68 -5.26 11.19 3.78
C PHE A 68 -5.87 9.79 3.63
N MET A 69 -6.85 9.63 2.74
CA MET A 69 -7.46 8.32 2.49
C MET A 69 -6.45 7.34 1.91
N ALA A 70 -5.60 7.76 0.96
CA ALA A 70 -4.51 6.92 0.44
C ALA A 70 -3.52 6.49 1.55
N LEU A 71 -3.18 7.40 2.48
CA LEU A 71 -2.34 7.10 3.64
C LEU A 71 -2.96 6.05 4.55
N VAL A 72 -4.25 6.19 4.86
CA VAL A 72 -5.00 5.23 5.67
C VAL A 72 -5.01 3.85 4.99
N LEU A 73 -5.27 3.80 3.68
CA LEU A 73 -5.23 2.55 2.90
C LEU A 73 -3.85 1.89 2.92
N TRP A 74 -2.75 2.65 2.79
CA TRP A 74 -1.40 2.09 2.91
C TRP A 74 -1.08 1.61 4.32
N LEU A 75 -1.52 2.31 5.36
CA LEU A 75 -1.35 1.89 6.75
C LEU A 75 -2.12 0.59 7.04
N PHE A 76 -3.37 0.51 6.60
CA PHE A 76 -4.15 -0.73 6.67
C PHE A 76 -3.47 -1.86 5.91
N GLY A 77 -3.03 -1.61 4.67
CA GLY A 77 -2.28 -2.58 3.87
C GLY A 77 -1.02 -3.06 4.57
N LEU A 78 -0.30 -2.17 5.27
CA LEU A 78 0.89 -2.53 6.03
C LEU A 78 0.57 -3.43 7.22
N ILE A 79 -0.41 -3.06 8.05
CA ILE A 79 -0.79 -3.84 9.24
C ILE A 79 -1.32 -5.21 8.83
N PHE A 80 -2.26 -5.24 7.89
CA PHE A 80 -2.81 -6.50 7.37
C PHE A 80 -1.73 -7.32 6.66
N GLY A 81 -0.86 -6.67 5.89
CA GLY A 81 0.23 -7.32 5.18
C GLY A 81 1.28 -7.95 6.08
N LEU A 82 1.48 -7.39 7.28
CA LEU A 82 2.42 -7.92 8.26
C LEU A 82 1.80 -9.09 9.06
N ILE A 83 0.49 -9.05 9.30
CA ILE A 83 -0.23 -10.05 10.10
C ILE A 83 -0.63 -11.26 9.27
N PHE A 84 -1.14 -11.04 8.05
CA PHE A 84 -1.87 -12.05 7.28
C PHE A 84 -1.20 -12.48 5.97
N THR A 85 -0.38 -11.63 5.34
CA THR A 85 0.15 -11.94 4.00
C THR A 85 1.21 -13.04 4.06
N PRO A 86 1.08 -14.09 3.24
CA PRO A 86 2.06 -15.15 3.18
C PRO A 86 3.39 -14.64 2.61
N SER A 87 4.47 -14.96 3.30
CA SER A 87 5.81 -14.64 2.82
C SER A 87 6.23 -15.68 1.78
N TYR A 88 6.04 -15.37 0.50
CA TYR A 88 6.62 -16.16 -0.58
C TYR A 88 8.14 -16.11 -0.45
N SER A 89 8.76 -17.24 -0.08
CA SER A 89 10.22 -17.35 0.17
C SER A 89 10.78 -16.52 1.35
N GLY A 90 9.96 -16.00 2.26
CA GLY A 90 10.42 -15.20 3.42
C GLY A 90 10.61 -13.70 3.15
N PHE A 91 10.30 -13.22 1.94
CA PHE A 91 10.36 -11.81 1.60
C PHE A 91 8.97 -11.15 1.67
N TYR A 92 8.80 -10.26 2.65
CA TYR A 92 7.59 -9.44 2.84
C TYR A 92 7.51 -8.26 1.86
N PHE A 93 7.57 -8.53 0.55
CA PHE A 93 7.67 -7.51 -0.49
C PHE A 93 6.52 -6.48 -0.44
N ARG A 94 5.27 -6.94 -0.34
CA ARG A 94 4.09 -6.05 -0.35
C ARG A 94 4.05 -5.08 0.84
N PRO A 95 4.18 -5.51 2.11
CA PRO A 95 4.16 -4.58 3.23
C PRO A 95 5.39 -3.66 3.25
N ILE A 96 6.55 -4.09 2.73
CA ILE A 96 7.71 -3.20 2.55
C ILE A 96 7.38 -2.08 1.56
N VAL A 97 6.77 -2.39 0.42
CA VAL A 97 6.36 -1.34 -0.53
C VAL A 97 5.27 -0.45 0.06
N CYS A 98 4.29 -0.99 0.78
CA CYS A 98 3.32 -0.18 1.52
C CYS A 98 4.00 0.79 2.49
N LEU A 99 5.03 0.35 3.22
CA LEU A 99 5.77 1.21 4.15
C LEU A 99 6.45 2.37 3.41
N ILE A 100 7.13 2.09 2.29
CA ILE A 100 7.80 3.10 1.48
C ILE A 100 6.77 4.10 0.92
N SER A 101 5.66 3.60 0.36
CA SER A 101 4.57 4.44 -0.16
C SER A 101 3.92 5.28 0.93
N PHE A 102 3.72 4.73 2.13
CA PHE A 102 3.20 5.46 3.29
C PHE A 102 4.12 6.59 3.72
N LEU A 103 5.42 6.34 3.86
CA LEU A 103 6.40 7.37 4.22
C LEU A 103 6.45 8.48 3.17
N MET A 104 6.48 8.12 1.88
CA MET A 104 6.41 9.09 0.79
C MET A 104 5.10 9.89 0.80
N GLY A 105 3.98 9.24 1.08
CA GLY A 105 2.67 9.87 1.25
C GLY A 105 2.66 10.88 2.40
N LEU A 106 3.31 10.58 3.52
CA LEU A 106 3.40 11.47 4.68
C LEU A 106 4.23 12.71 4.37
N PHE A 107 5.33 12.55 3.62
CA PHE A 107 6.10 13.68 3.12
C PHE A 107 5.26 14.56 2.20
N ILE A 108 4.51 13.97 1.27
CA ILE A 108 3.62 14.70 0.36
C ILE A 108 2.52 15.45 1.14
N PHE A 109 1.93 14.82 2.16
CA PHE A 109 0.87 15.41 2.98
C PHE A 109 1.40 16.57 3.83
N THR A 110 2.54 16.39 4.48
CA THR A 110 3.19 17.43 5.30
C THR A 110 3.63 18.62 4.45
N ASP A 111 4.24 18.38 3.29
CA ASP A 111 4.65 19.42 2.35
C ASP A 111 3.46 20.22 1.82
N TYR A 112 2.35 19.54 1.52
CA TYR A 112 1.14 20.20 1.05
C TYR A 112 0.47 21.06 2.14
N THR A 113 0.37 20.55 3.37
CA THR A 113 -0.16 21.31 4.52
C THR A 113 0.67 22.57 4.76
N ARG A 114 2.00 22.46 4.73
CA ARG A 114 2.92 23.59 4.90
C ARG A 114 2.75 24.67 3.81
N HIS A 115 2.50 24.26 2.58
CA HIS A 115 2.24 25.19 1.48
C HIS A 115 0.88 25.89 1.59
N GLN A 116 -0.15 25.24 2.13
CA GLN A 116 -1.43 25.88 2.44
C GLN A 116 -1.27 26.97 3.51
N ASP A 117 -0.59 26.68 4.63
CA ASP A 117 -0.38 27.66 5.70
C ASP A 117 0.34 28.92 5.20
N THR A 118 1.33 28.76 4.30
CA THR A 118 2.07 29.90 3.73
C THR A 118 1.24 30.70 2.72
N SER A 119 0.18 30.12 2.17
CA SER A 119 -0.72 30.77 1.21
C SER A 119 -1.78 31.63 1.91
N GLU A 120 -2.18 31.25 3.12
CA GLU A 120 -3.15 32.00 3.94
C GLU A 120 -2.53 33.21 4.63
N GLU A 121 -1.21 33.27 4.79
CA GLU A 121 -0.49 34.43 5.35
C GLU A 121 -0.18 35.55 4.33
N ARG A 122 -0.58 35.43 3.06
CA ARG A 122 -0.40 36.46 2.01
C ARG A 122 -1.70 37.10 1.56
#